data_AF-A0A8J3RLJ5-F1
#
_entry.id   AF-A0A8J3RLJ5-F1
#
_cell.length_a   1.000
_cell.length_b   1.000
_cell.length_c   1.000
_cell.angle_alpha   90.00
_cell.angle_beta   90.00
_cell.angle_gamma   90.00
#
_symmetry.space_group_name_H-M   'P 1'
#
loop_
_entity.id
_entity.type
_entity.pdbx_description
1 polymer ?
#
loop_
_entity_poly.entity_id
_entity_poly.type
_entity_poly.pdbx_seq_one_letter_code
_entity_poly.pdbx_strand_id
1 'polypeptide(L)'
;MNMTCDEARISLGVYVLGALDPEERAPVEAHLEGCADCRAELAELGGVAGFLGRVSEDDIAQAASPPRAVLDRLLNARARRRKLARVMLSLAASAVVIGLGGAYWATTAGIGDDAVTTAQSAPEAATDSRAAAPFSEDAGSGAGSAEAKAAPSRSPQDAARDSRLAPEGTPTPDVVMGDQGDTLAAKGAKGRVRATVTARPDEKATTVKIMISGVATGTRFRLDVVAADGSRQTAGNWIVDEAAYDESGGFSGSTTIPPGGIDRFEVLTSGGRLLLTVPAHGG
;
A
#
# COMPACT_ATOMS: atom_id res chain seq x y z
N MET A 1 -23.66 18.21 26.75
CA MET A 1 -23.93 17.87 25.34
C MET A 1 -24.24 16.39 25.28
N ASN A 2 -25.29 15.97 24.57
CA ASN A 2 -25.57 14.53 24.39
C ASN A 2 -24.62 13.98 23.33
N MET A 3 -23.82 12.97 23.70
CA MET A 3 -22.97 12.23 22.77
C MET A 3 -23.82 11.39 21.83
N THR A 4 -23.54 11.47 20.52
CA THR A 4 -24.24 10.67 19.49
C THR A 4 -23.73 9.23 19.46
N CYS A 5 -24.51 8.31 18.86
CA CYS A 5 -24.04 6.92 18.71
C CYS A 5 -22.78 6.81 17.83
N ASP A 6 -22.64 7.63 16.79
CA ASP A 6 -21.47 7.60 15.91
C ASP A 6 -20.19 8.00 16.66
N GLU A 7 -20.26 9.08 17.42
CA GLU A 7 -19.17 9.53 18.31
C GLU A 7 -18.85 8.46 19.37
N ALA A 8 -19.88 7.91 20.02
CA ALA A 8 -19.68 6.87 21.03
C ALA A 8 -18.96 5.65 20.46
N ARG A 9 -19.38 5.16 19.27
CA ARG A 9 -18.78 4.00 18.58
C ARG A 9 -17.30 4.20 18.28
N ILE A 10 -16.91 5.38 17.83
CA ILE A 10 -15.49 5.72 17.58
C ILE A 10 -14.70 5.65 18.90
N SER A 11 -15.26 6.17 20.00
CA SER A 11 -14.62 6.15 21.31
C SER A 11 -14.56 4.78 21.98
N LEU A 12 -15.42 3.81 21.63
CA LEU A 12 -15.46 2.48 22.25
C LEU A 12 -14.12 1.74 22.18
N GLY A 13 -13.38 1.88 21.08
CA GLY A 13 -12.08 1.22 20.89
C GLY A 13 -11.02 1.70 21.88
N VAL A 14 -10.98 2.99 22.16
CA VAL A 14 -10.03 3.57 23.13
C VAL A 14 -10.53 3.37 24.56
N TYR A 15 -11.87 3.37 24.75
CA TYR A 15 -12.51 3.09 26.04
C TYR A 15 -12.19 1.68 26.54
N VAL A 16 -12.35 0.67 25.68
CA VAL A 16 -12.10 -0.74 26.06
C VAL A 16 -10.62 -1.02 26.34
N LEU A 17 -9.72 -0.26 25.72
CA LEU A 17 -8.28 -0.32 26.00
C LEU A 17 -7.88 0.48 27.25
N GLY A 18 -8.82 1.18 27.89
CA GLY A 18 -8.57 1.97 29.10
C GLY A 18 -7.76 3.24 28.85
N ALA A 19 -7.71 3.73 27.61
CA ALA A 19 -6.87 4.84 27.18
C ALA A 19 -7.61 6.19 27.06
N LEU A 20 -8.86 6.27 27.53
CA LEU A 20 -9.57 7.54 27.69
C LEU A 20 -9.21 8.22 29.01
N ASP A 21 -9.02 9.53 28.95
CA ASP A 21 -8.96 10.38 30.13
C ASP A 21 -10.32 10.46 30.84
N PRO A 22 -10.37 10.80 32.14
CA PRO A 22 -11.60 10.77 32.93
C PRO A 22 -12.73 11.66 32.38
N GLU A 23 -12.37 12.80 31.78
CA GLU A 23 -13.30 13.76 31.20
C GLU A 23 -13.94 13.28 29.88
N GLU A 24 -13.18 12.53 29.07
CA GLU A 24 -13.67 11.90 27.85
C GLU A 24 -14.48 10.63 28.15
N ARG A 25 -14.18 9.97 29.28
CA ARG A 25 -14.85 8.74 29.70
C ARG A 25 -16.30 8.97 30.14
N ALA A 26 -16.55 10.04 30.89
CA ALA A 26 -17.87 10.37 31.42
C ALA A 26 -18.99 10.42 30.35
N PRO A 27 -18.83 11.09 29.19
CA PRO A 27 -19.87 11.08 28.15
C PRO A 27 -20.08 9.71 27.52
N VAL A 28 -19.04 8.88 27.39
CA VAL A 28 -19.15 7.50 26.85
C VAL A 28 -19.95 6.63 27.82
N GLU A 29 -19.64 6.67 29.11
CA GLU A 29 -20.36 5.91 30.14
C GLU A 29 -21.83 6.30 30.23
N ALA A 30 -22.12 7.60 30.23
CA ALA A 30 -23.50 8.10 30.20
C ALA A 30 -24.27 7.63 28.95
N HIS A 31 -23.62 7.53 27.79
CA HIS A 31 -24.24 6.97 26.59
C HIS A 31 -24.51 5.46 26.72
N LEU A 32 -23.57 4.70 27.28
CA LEU A 32 -23.69 3.25 27.47
C LEU A 32 -24.80 2.87 28.44
N GLU A 33 -25.13 3.72 29.42
CA GLU A 33 -26.30 3.52 30.30
C GLU A 33 -27.62 3.51 29.51
N GLY A 34 -27.71 4.31 28.44
CA GLY A 34 -28.93 4.49 27.66
C GLY A 34 -29.01 3.70 26.35
N CYS A 35 -27.89 3.18 25.82
CA CYS A 35 -27.82 2.60 24.48
C CYS A 35 -27.47 1.10 24.53
N ALA A 36 -28.41 0.24 24.12
CA ALA A 36 -28.18 -1.20 24.05
C ALA A 36 -27.22 -1.60 22.92
N ASP A 37 -27.29 -0.93 21.77
CA ASP A 37 -26.46 -1.25 20.60
C ASP A 37 -24.98 -0.99 20.86
N CYS A 38 -24.65 0.16 21.47
CA CYS A 38 -23.27 0.48 21.82
C CYS A 38 -22.71 -0.45 22.92
N ARG A 39 -23.56 -0.95 23.83
CA ARG A 39 -23.15 -1.98 24.80
C ARG A 39 -22.85 -3.33 24.13
N ALA A 40 -23.64 -3.72 23.14
CA ALA A 40 -23.40 -4.94 22.38
C ALA A 40 -22.06 -4.87 21.62
N GLU A 41 -21.79 -3.74 20.97
CA GLU A 41 -20.52 -3.50 20.28
C GLU A 41 -19.33 -3.46 21.24
N LEU A 42 -19.48 -2.82 22.40
CA LEU A 42 -18.45 -2.85 23.44
C LEU A 42 -18.13 -4.29 23.89
N ALA A 43 -19.13 -5.17 23.99
CA ALA A 43 -18.93 -6.57 24.34
C ALA A 43 -18.16 -7.34 23.23
N GLU A 44 -18.43 -7.06 21.96
CA GLU A 44 -17.68 -7.61 20.82
C GLU A 44 -16.21 -7.17 20.85
N LEU A 45 -15.96 -5.87 21.07
CA LEU A 45 -14.62 -5.30 21.17
C LEU A 45 -13.84 -5.81 22.39
N GLY A 46 -14.54 -6.02 23.51
CA GLY A 46 -13.96 -6.59 24.74
C GLY A 46 -13.31 -7.95 24.52
N GLY A 47 -13.86 -8.78 23.61
CA GLY A 47 -13.26 -10.05 23.22
C GLY A 47 -11.87 -9.86 22.62
N VAL A 48 -11.70 -8.93 21.68
CA VAL A 48 -10.42 -8.62 21.03
C VAL A 48 -9.45 -7.95 22.00
N ALA A 49 -9.93 -6.99 22.79
CA ALA A 49 -9.12 -6.31 23.80
C ALA A 49 -8.53 -7.29 24.83
N GLY A 50 -9.29 -8.32 25.22
CA GLY A 50 -8.82 -9.40 26.08
C GLY A 50 -7.66 -10.21 25.50
N PHE A 51 -7.58 -10.36 24.17
CA PHE A 51 -6.40 -10.97 23.53
C PHE A 51 -5.21 -10.03 23.50
N LEU A 52 -5.44 -8.73 23.22
CA LEU A 52 -4.38 -7.72 23.22
C LEU A 52 -3.73 -7.58 24.60
N GLY A 53 -4.50 -7.71 25.68
CA GLY A 53 -3.97 -7.72 27.05
C GLY A 53 -3.05 -8.90 27.40
N ARG A 54 -2.94 -9.92 26.54
CA ARG A 54 -2.01 -11.04 26.73
C ARG A 54 -0.65 -10.82 26.09
N VAL A 55 -0.52 -9.80 25.24
CA VAL A 55 0.73 -9.48 24.56
C VAL A 55 1.69 -8.90 25.58
N SER A 56 2.84 -9.56 25.77
CA SER A 56 3.88 -9.08 26.67
C SER A 56 4.73 -7.99 26.00
N GLU A 57 5.47 -7.23 26.81
CA GLU A 57 6.42 -6.25 26.29
C GLU A 57 7.52 -6.92 25.44
N ASP A 58 7.92 -8.13 25.79
CA ASP A 58 8.87 -8.94 25.01
C ASP A 58 8.30 -9.33 23.64
N ASP A 59 7.00 -9.69 23.56
CA ASP A 59 6.33 -9.99 22.29
C ASP A 59 6.32 -8.76 21.37
N ILE A 60 6.08 -7.57 21.94
CA ILE A 60 6.12 -6.30 21.21
C ILE A 60 7.55 -6.00 20.73
N ALA A 61 8.55 -6.15 21.60
CA ALA A 61 9.95 -5.92 21.27
C ALA A 61 10.45 -6.88 20.17
N GLN A 62 9.97 -8.12 20.20
CA GLN A 62 10.28 -9.12 19.18
C GLN A 62 9.60 -8.79 17.83
N ALA A 63 8.32 -8.40 17.83
CA ALA A 63 7.62 -8.00 16.62
C ALA A 63 8.18 -6.71 15.99
N ALA A 64 8.63 -5.77 16.82
CA ALA A 64 9.21 -4.50 16.39
C ALA A 64 10.68 -4.63 15.93
N SER A 65 11.39 -5.69 16.35
CA SER A 65 12.78 -5.92 15.92
C SER A 65 12.83 -6.56 14.53
N PRO A 66 13.44 -5.91 13.53
CA PRO A 66 13.71 -6.56 12.26
C PRO A 66 14.61 -7.79 12.48
N PRO A 67 14.48 -8.87 11.68
CA PRO A 67 15.35 -10.04 11.82
C PRO A 67 16.81 -9.63 11.81
N ARG A 68 17.60 -10.07 12.80
CA ARG A 68 19.01 -9.68 12.96
C ARG A 68 19.82 -9.90 11.67
N ALA A 69 19.52 -10.95 10.91
CA ALA A 69 20.12 -11.22 9.61
C ALA A 69 19.95 -10.08 8.59
N VAL A 70 18.80 -9.40 8.58
CA VAL A 70 18.56 -8.23 7.71
C VAL A 70 19.37 -7.03 8.18
N LEU A 71 19.36 -6.75 9.49
CA LEU A 71 20.17 -5.68 10.07
C LEU A 71 21.67 -5.89 9.78
N ASP A 72 22.17 -7.10 10.03
CA ASP A 72 23.55 -7.49 9.78
C ASP A 72 23.91 -7.36 8.30
N ARG A 73 23.00 -7.73 7.39
CA ARG A 73 23.20 -7.56 5.95
C ARG A 73 23.35 -6.09 5.57
N LEU A 74 22.53 -5.20 6.15
CA LEU A 74 22.59 -3.76 5.89
C LEU A 74 23.87 -3.13 6.46
N LEU A 75 24.25 -3.49 7.69
CA LEU A 75 25.47 -3.01 8.34
C LEU A 75 26.72 -3.49 7.59
N ASN A 76 26.76 -4.77 7.21
CA ASN A 76 27.88 -5.36 6.47
C ASN A 76 27.99 -4.79 5.05
N ALA A 77 26.87 -4.52 4.38
CA ALA A 77 26.88 -3.86 3.07
C ALA A 77 27.50 -2.45 3.15
N ARG A 78 27.20 -1.68 4.21
CA ARG A 78 27.79 -0.35 4.43
C ARG A 78 29.28 -0.44 4.81
N ALA A 79 29.65 -1.38 5.67
CA ALA A 79 31.04 -1.62 6.06
C ALA A 79 31.91 -2.03 4.86
N ARG A 80 31.40 -2.90 3.99
CA ARG A 80 32.10 -3.35 2.78
C ARG A 80 32.35 -2.20 1.80
N ARG A 81 31.36 -1.33 1.56
CA ARG A 81 31.54 -0.12 0.73
C ARG A 81 32.63 0.80 1.26
N ARG A 82 32.65 1.05 2.58
CA ARG A 82 33.69 1.89 3.21
C ARG A 82 35.09 1.27 3.14
N LYS A 83 35.20 -0.06 3.29
CA LYS A 83 36.48 -0.77 3.14
C LYS A 83 36.99 -0.68 1.70
N LEU A 84 36.12 -0.97 0.72
CA LEU A 84 36.48 -0.89 -0.69
C LEU A 84 36.89 0.53 -1.12
N ALA A 85 36.16 1.57 -0.67
CA ALA A 85 36.52 2.96 -0.95
C ALA A 85 37.90 3.34 -0.37
N ARG A 86 38.22 2.91 0.86
CA ARG A 86 39.54 3.14 1.46
C ARG A 86 40.66 2.41 0.72
N VAL A 87 40.43 1.17 0.31
CA VAL A 87 41.40 0.40 -0.49
C VAL A 87 41.66 1.07 -1.83
N MET A 88 40.62 1.51 -2.54
CA MET A 88 40.76 2.23 -3.80
C MET A 88 41.53 3.56 -3.62
N LEU A 89 41.24 4.31 -2.56
CA LEU A 89 41.98 5.54 -2.24
C LEU A 89 43.46 5.26 -1.94
N SER A 90 43.76 4.19 -1.21
CA SER A 90 45.16 3.79 -0.93
C SER A 90 45.91 3.35 -2.20
N LEU A 91 45.26 2.61 -3.11
CA LEU A 91 45.86 2.24 -4.40
C LEU A 91 46.15 3.48 -5.24
N ALA A 92 45.21 4.43 -5.33
CA ALA A 92 45.40 5.68 -6.06
C ALA A 92 46.57 6.51 -5.48
N ALA A 93 46.65 6.62 -4.16
CA ALA A 93 47.77 7.31 -3.50
C ALA A 93 49.13 6.62 -3.77
N SER A 94 49.19 5.29 -3.72
CA SER A 94 50.40 4.54 -4.06
C SER A 94 50.84 4.74 -5.52
N ALA A 95 49.90 4.79 -6.48
CA ALA A 95 50.21 5.06 -7.88
C ALA A 95 50.81 6.45 -8.09
N VAL A 96 50.33 7.47 -7.35
CA VAL A 96 50.90 8.83 -7.39
C VAL A 96 52.33 8.84 -6.84
N VAL A 97 52.61 8.15 -5.74
CA VAL A 97 53.96 8.05 -5.17
C VAL A 97 54.92 7.33 -6.12
N ILE A 98 54.48 6.26 -6.77
CA ILE A 98 55.29 5.54 -7.77
C ILE A 98 55.52 6.42 -9.01
N GLY A 99 54.52 7.16 -9.47
CA GLY A 99 54.66 8.08 -10.61
C GLY A 99 55.61 9.24 -10.34
N LEU A 100 55.48 9.90 -9.18
CA LEU A 100 56.36 10.99 -8.76
C LEU A 100 57.77 10.48 -8.42
N GLY A 101 57.88 9.33 -7.77
CA GLY A 101 59.15 8.67 -7.46
C GLY A 101 59.87 8.20 -8.72
N GLY A 102 59.15 7.65 -9.71
CA GLY A 102 59.69 7.26 -11.01
C GLY A 102 60.16 8.45 -11.84
N ALA A 103 59.43 9.56 -11.85
CA ALA A 103 59.86 10.81 -12.50
C ALA A 103 61.09 11.43 -11.81
N TYR A 104 61.15 11.38 -10.48
CA TYR A 104 62.32 11.81 -9.72
C TYR A 104 63.54 10.90 -9.97
N TRP A 105 63.34 9.60 -10.14
CA TRP A 105 64.40 8.67 -10.48
C TRP A 105 64.89 8.83 -11.93
N ALA A 106 63.97 9.03 -12.89
CA ALA A 106 64.30 9.26 -14.30
C ALA A 106 65.04 10.58 -14.53
N THR A 107 64.84 11.58 -13.67
CA THR A 107 65.58 12.85 -13.74
C THR A 107 66.96 12.79 -13.09
N THR A 108 67.26 11.78 -12.27
CA THR A 108 68.55 11.63 -11.57
C THR A 108 69.43 10.53 -12.16
N ALA A 109 68.84 9.50 -12.76
CA ALA A 109 69.51 8.50 -13.58
C ALA A 109 69.30 8.86 -15.05
N GLY A 110 70.26 9.55 -15.67
CA GLY A 110 70.22 9.91 -17.08
C GLY A 110 70.06 8.67 -17.98
N ILE A 111 68.83 8.42 -18.45
CA ILE A 111 68.50 7.43 -19.46
C ILE A 111 67.90 8.22 -20.63
N GLY A 112 68.56 8.09 -21.78
CA GLY A 112 68.37 8.93 -22.96
C GLY A 112 66.96 8.91 -23.55
N ASP A 113 66.63 10.04 -24.14
CA ASP A 113 65.39 10.33 -24.84
C ASP A 113 65.18 9.39 -26.04
N ASP A 114 64.14 8.57 -25.99
CA ASP A 114 63.35 8.22 -27.16
C ASP A 114 61.88 8.56 -26.87
N ALA A 115 61.51 9.78 -27.25
CA ALA A 115 60.16 10.28 -27.19
C ALA A 115 59.29 9.60 -28.26
N VAL A 116 58.34 8.77 -27.83
CA VAL A 116 57.18 8.38 -28.64
C VAL A 116 55.94 9.06 -28.08
N THR A 117 55.47 10.04 -28.84
CA THR A 117 54.16 10.68 -28.75
C THR A 117 53.05 9.65 -29.01
N THR A 118 52.08 9.52 -28.09
CA THR A 118 50.70 9.16 -28.45
C THR A 118 49.74 9.86 -27.50
N ALA A 119 48.80 10.60 -28.09
CA ALA A 119 47.83 11.46 -27.45
C ALA A 119 46.84 10.68 -26.57
N GLN A 120 46.46 11.26 -25.43
CA GLN A 120 45.39 10.75 -24.59
C GLN A 120 44.34 11.86 -24.38
N SER A 121 43.19 11.68 -25.02
CA SER A 121 42.00 12.50 -24.86
C SER A 121 41.44 12.36 -23.45
N ALA A 122 41.13 13.48 -22.81
CA ALA A 122 40.42 13.56 -21.55
C ALA A 122 38.90 13.50 -21.76
N PRO A 123 38.13 12.78 -20.93
CA PRO A 123 36.72 13.08 -20.71
C PRO A 123 36.59 13.98 -19.48
N GLU A 124 35.91 15.11 -19.70
CA GLU A 124 35.51 16.07 -18.69
C GLU A 124 34.42 15.46 -17.80
N ALA A 125 34.70 15.34 -16.50
CA ALA A 125 33.71 15.07 -15.48
C ALA A 125 33.45 16.38 -14.73
N ALA A 126 32.21 16.88 -14.81
CA ALA A 126 31.68 17.86 -13.87
C ALA A 126 30.18 17.56 -13.67
N THR A 127 29.81 16.83 -12.62
CA THR A 127 29.34 17.32 -11.31
C THR A 127 27.82 17.49 -11.29
N ASP A 128 27.20 16.49 -10.67
CA ASP A 128 25.83 16.48 -10.18
C ASP A 128 25.68 17.46 -9.00
N SER A 129 24.60 18.23 -9.00
CA SER A 129 24.08 18.93 -7.81
C SER A 129 22.58 19.08 -7.93
N ARG A 130 21.85 17.99 -7.68
CA ARG A 130 20.44 18.07 -7.28
C ARG A 130 20.36 18.18 -5.75
N ALA A 131 20.34 19.43 -5.26
CA ALA A 131 20.03 19.72 -3.88
C ALA A 131 18.53 19.52 -3.61
N ALA A 132 18.26 18.82 -2.50
CA ALA A 132 16.94 18.62 -1.91
C ALA A 132 16.32 19.98 -1.50
N ALA A 133 15.05 20.18 -1.86
CA ALA A 133 14.25 21.28 -1.33
C ALA A 133 13.76 20.92 0.10
N PRO A 134 13.75 21.89 1.03
CA PRO A 134 13.34 21.68 2.41
C PRO A 134 11.82 21.65 2.56
N PHE A 135 11.41 20.90 3.58
CA PHE A 135 10.09 20.93 4.20
C PHE A 135 9.88 22.29 4.86
N SER A 136 8.79 22.98 4.55
CA SER A 136 8.36 24.19 5.25
C SER A 136 7.02 23.90 5.94
N GLU A 137 7.08 23.70 7.24
CA GLU A 137 5.96 23.94 8.15
C GLU A 137 5.78 25.45 8.27
N ASP A 138 4.55 25.95 8.06
CA ASP A 138 4.13 27.18 8.71
C ASP A 138 2.63 27.14 8.98
N ALA A 139 2.33 27.40 10.25
CA ALA A 139 0.99 27.51 10.81
C ALA A 139 0.41 28.90 10.51
N GLY A 140 -0.89 28.98 10.23
CA GLY A 140 -1.58 30.24 9.99
C GLY A 140 -3.07 30.14 10.27
N SER A 141 -3.42 30.42 11.53
CA SER A 141 -4.77 30.63 12.04
C SER A 141 -5.50 31.79 11.34
N GLY A 142 -6.82 31.65 11.12
CA GLY A 142 -7.68 32.72 10.62
C GLY A 142 -9.15 32.32 10.54
N ALA A 143 -9.88 32.59 11.61
CA ALA A 143 -11.33 32.42 11.73
C ALA A 143 -12.11 33.38 10.82
N GLY A 144 -13.30 32.95 10.38
CA GLY A 144 -14.29 33.79 9.71
C GLY A 144 -15.63 33.08 9.56
N SER A 145 -16.50 33.23 10.54
CA SER A 145 -17.91 32.79 10.53
C SER A 145 -18.73 33.56 9.49
N ALA A 146 -19.65 32.88 8.81
CA ALA A 146 -20.94 33.43 8.41
C ALA A 146 -21.97 32.31 8.20
N GLU A 147 -23.20 32.64 8.55
CA GLU A 147 -24.28 31.77 9.01
C GLU A 147 -25.44 31.69 7.99
N ALA A 148 -26.31 30.68 8.21
CA ALA A 148 -27.66 30.47 7.68
C ALA A 148 -27.78 29.90 6.24
N LYS A 149 -28.68 28.96 5.91
CA LYS A 149 -30.06 28.77 6.39
C LYS A 149 -30.59 27.38 6.05
N ALA A 150 -31.50 26.90 6.89
CA ALA A 150 -32.14 25.59 6.95
C ALA A 150 -33.11 25.20 5.80
N ALA A 151 -33.13 23.88 5.55
CA ALA A 151 -34.28 22.94 5.41
C ALA A 151 -35.36 23.16 4.30
N PRO A 152 -36.11 22.11 3.85
CA PRO A 152 -36.39 20.86 4.57
C PRO A 152 -36.40 19.53 3.77
N SER A 153 -36.37 18.50 4.61
CA SER A 153 -36.83 17.11 4.52
C SER A 153 -37.93 16.81 3.49
N ARG A 154 -37.79 15.69 2.77
CA ARG A 154 -38.90 14.93 2.19
C ARG A 154 -38.95 13.53 2.80
N SER A 155 -40.06 13.24 3.45
CA SER A 155 -40.40 11.91 3.97
C SER A 155 -40.82 10.95 2.84
N PRO A 156 -40.71 9.62 3.07
CA PRO A 156 -40.70 8.62 2.01
C PRO A 156 -42.05 7.92 1.85
N GLN A 157 -43.04 8.56 1.20
CA GLN A 157 -44.32 7.91 0.86
C GLN A 157 -44.96 8.57 -0.36
N ASP A 158 -44.64 8.10 -1.57
CA ASP A 158 -45.56 8.18 -2.72
C ASP A 158 -45.12 7.19 -3.82
N ALA A 159 -45.95 6.16 -3.95
CA ALA A 159 -46.36 5.52 -5.21
C ALA A 159 -45.23 5.12 -6.18
N ALA A 160 -44.73 3.88 -6.16
CA ALA A 160 -45.50 2.71 -6.61
C ALA A 160 -46.43 3.02 -7.80
N ARG A 161 -45.84 3.12 -9.00
CA ARG A 161 -46.41 2.69 -10.29
C ARG A 161 -45.39 2.96 -11.40
N ASP A 162 -44.53 1.98 -11.69
CA ASP A 162 -44.60 1.41 -13.04
C ASP A 162 -44.02 -0.01 -13.10
N SER A 163 -44.56 -0.75 -14.04
CA SER A 163 -44.66 -2.19 -14.07
C SER A 163 -43.38 -2.91 -14.54
N ARG A 164 -43.17 -4.08 -13.93
CA ARG A 164 -42.66 -5.34 -14.53
C ARG A 164 -41.55 -5.20 -15.59
N LEU A 165 -40.31 -5.43 -15.18
CA LEU A 165 -39.38 -6.22 -15.99
C LEU A 165 -38.88 -7.42 -15.18
N ALA A 166 -38.88 -8.56 -15.86
CA ALA A 166 -38.44 -9.88 -15.41
C ALA A 166 -36.98 -9.86 -14.90
N PRO A 167 -36.54 -10.87 -14.11
CA PRO A 167 -35.14 -10.97 -13.70
C PRO A 167 -34.26 -11.22 -14.94
N GLU A 168 -33.48 -10.22 -15.33
CA GLU A 168 -32.42 -10.39 -16.34
C GLU A 168 -31.34 -11.33 -15.78
N GLY A 169 -31.00 -12.33 -16.59
CA GLY A 169 -30.12 -13.43 -16.24
C GLY A 169 -28.73 -12.98 -15.82
N THR A 170 -28.10 -13.82 -15.00
CA THR A 170 -26.68 -13.72 -14.65
C THR A 170 -25.86 -13.62 -15.94
N PRO A 171 -25.10 -12.53 -16.17
CA PRO A 171 -24.20 -12.48 -17.30
C PRO A 171 -23.10 -13.51 -17.09
N THR A 172 -22.88 -14.35 -18.10
CA THR A 172 -21.76 -15.28 -18.17
C THR A 172 -20.44 -14.50 -18.10
N PRO A 173 -19.46 -14.97 -17.32
CA PRO A 173 -18.15 -14.33 -17.23
C PRO A 173 -17.40 -14.52 -18.56
N ASP A 174 -17.06 -13.41 -19.23
CA ASP A 174 -16.13 -13.43 -20.35
C ASP A 174 -14.71 -13.57 -19.79
N VAL A 175 -14.09 -14.73 -20.03
CA VAL A 175 -12.68 -14.99 -19.70
C VAL A 175 -11.91 -15.12 -21.01
N VAL A 176 -10.86 -14.31 -21.17
CA VAL A 176 -9.95 -14.36 -22.31
C VAL A 176 -8.54 -14.58 -21.80
N MET A 177 -7.93 -15.68 -22.23
CA MET A 177 -6.51 -15.92 -22.05
C MET A 177 -5.73 -15.29 -23.19
N GLY A 178 -4.69 -14.51 -22.88
CA GLY A 178 -3.81 -13.93 -23.88
C GLY A 178 -2.98 -14.99 -24.61
N ASP A 179 -2.47 -14.63 -25.80
CA ASP A 179 -1.68 -15.48 -26.72
C ASP A 179 -0.48 -16.19 -26.06
N GLN A 180 0.03 -15.67 -24.94
CA GLN A 180 1.14 -16.27 -24.19
C GLN A 180 0.73 -17.21 -23.05
N GLY A 181 -0.56 -17.48 -22.81
CA GLY A 181 -1.04 -18.33 -21.70
C GLY A 181 -0.83 -17.75 -20.30
N ASP A 182 0.05 -16.76 -20.16
CA ASP A 182 0.39 -16.17 -18.87
C ASP A 182 -0.47 -14.93 -18.54
N THR A 183 -1.09 -14.26 -19.52
CA THR A 183 -1.96 -13.12 -19.23
C THR A 183 -3.41 -13.56 -19.12
N LEU A 184 -4.02 -13.32 -17.96
CA LEU A 184 -5.42 -13.55 -17.68
C LEU A 184 -6.25 -12.28 -17.75
N ALA A 185 -7.38 -12.34 -18.46
CA ALA A 185 -8.43 -11.34 -18.39
C ALA A 185 -9.75 -12.03 -18.05
N ALA A 186 -10.39 -11.61 -16.96
CA ALA A 186 -11.65 -12.16 -16.49
C ALA A 186 -12.64 -11.05 -16.16
N LYS A 187 -13.91 -11.28 -16.48
CA LYS A 187 -15.01 -10.35 -16.16
C LYS A 187 -16.06 -11.05 -15.32
N GLY A 188 -16.67 -10.32 -14.40
CA GLY A 188 -17.78 -10.83 -13.61
C GLY A 188 -18.76 -9.72 -13.24
N ALA A 189 -20.00 -10.11 -12.95
CA ALA A 189 -21.00 -9.19 -12.43
C ALA A 189 -21.95 -9.87 -11.44
N LYS A 190 -22.45 -9.08 -10.48
CA LYS A 190 -23.47 -9.50 -9.51
C LYS A 190 -24.36 -8.30 -9.19
N GLY A 191 -25.62 -8.37 -9.61
CA GLY A 191 -26.54 -7.23 -9.54
C GLY A 191 -25.97 -6.03 -10.32
N ARG A 192 -25.79 -4.89 -9.64
CA ARG A 192 -25.21 -3.67 -10.26
C ARG A 192 -23.69 -3.67 -10.29
N VAL A 193 -23.03 -4.51 -9.50
CA VAL A 193 -21.57 -4.52 -9.40
C VAL A 193 -20.98 -5.29 -10.57
N ARG A 194 -20.05 -4.67 -11.30
CA ARG A 194 -19.27 -5.32 -12.37
C ARG A 194 -17.79 -5.11 -12.13
N ALA A 195 -16.98 -6.13 -12.41
CA ALA A 195 -15.53 -6.01 -12.40
C ALA A 195 -14.89 -6.66 -13.62
N THR A 196 -13.82 -6.06 -14.11
CA THR A 196 -12.87 -6.65 -15.06
C THR A 196 -11.53 -6.73 -14.36
N VAL A 197 -10.94 -7.92 -14.33
CA VAL A 197 -9.65 -8.19 -13.71
C VAL A 197 -8.70 -8.63 -14.82
N THR A 198 -7.50 -8.05 -14.85
CA THR A 198 -6.39 -8.55 -15.66
C THR A 198 -5.25 -8.95 -14.75
N ALA A 199 -4.67 -10.13 -14.95
CA ALA A 199 -3.52 -10.62 -14.21
C ALA A 199 -2.40 -10.93 -15.21
N ARG A 200 -1.23 -10.35 -15.00
CA ARG A 200 -0.07 -10.50 -15.87
C ARG A 200 1.13 -10.96 -15.07
N PRO A 201 1.97 -11.87 -15.60
CA PRO A 201 3.23 -12.19 -14.97
C PRO A 201 4.12 -10.94 -14.97
N ASP A 202 4.86 -10.77 -13.88
CA ASP A 202 5.94 -9.81 -13.69
C ASP A 202 7.15 -10.58 -13.09
N GLU A 203 8.34 -9.98 -13.02
CA GLU A 203 9.61 -10.70 -12.77
C GLU A 203 9.59 -11.68 -11.58
N LYS A 204 8.80 -11.40 -10.53
CA LYS A 204 8.68 -12.24 -9.32
C LYS A 204 7.26 -12.35 -8.76
N ALA A 205 6.26 -11.87 -9.50
CA ALA A 205 4.89 -11.78 -9.02
C ALA A 205 3.92 -11.77 -10.19
N THR A 206 2.64 -11.83 -9.89
CA THR A 206 1.56 -11.52 -10.82
C THR A 206 1.03 -10.14 -10.49
N THR A 207 1.11 -9.21 -11.42
CA THR A 207 0.46 -7.91 -11.32
C THR A 207 -1.01 -8.07 -11.68
N VAL A 208 -1.90 -7.68 -10.76
CA VAL A 208 -3.35 -7.76 -10.95
C VAL A 208 -3.92 -6.34 -11.03
N LYS A 209 -4.64 -6.06 -12.10
CA LYS A 209 -5.36 -4.80 -12.30
C LYS A 209 -6.86 -5.05 -12.32
N ILE A 210 -7.61 -4.34 -11.48
CA ILE A 210 -9.06 -4.43 -11.37
C ILE A 210 -9.73 -3.10 -11.73
N MET A 211 -10.69 -3.21 -12.63
CA MET A 211 -11.64 -2.17 -13.00
C MET A 211 -12.99 -2.56 -12.41
N ILE A 212 -13.56 -1.75 -11.52
CA ILE A 212 -14.83 -2.04 -10.84
C ILE A 212 -15.82 -0.89 -11.04
N SER A 213 -17.09 -1.24 -11.25
CA SER A 213 -18.20 -0.28 -11.43
C SER A 213 -19.44 -0.74 -10.66
N GLY A 214 -20.36 0.19 -10.40
CA GLY A 214 -21.59 -0.08 -9.64
C GLY A 214 -21.39 -0.18 -8.12
N VAL A 215 -20.24 0.25 -7.61
CA VAL A 215 -19.93 0.40 -6.19
C VAL A 215 -19.88 1.90 -5.86
N ALA A 216 -20.41 2.31 -4.71
CA ALA A 216 -20.46 3.72 -4.31
C ALA A 216 -19.06 4.29 -4.05
N THR A 217 -18.79 5.52 -4.49
CA THR A 217 -17.58 6.28 -4.16
C THR A 217 -17.39 6.35 -2.63
N GLY A 218 -16.14 6.27 -2.18
CA GLY A 218 -15.78 6.16 -0.76
C GLY A 218 -15.84 4.75 -0.19
N THR A 219 -16.37 3.76 -0.93
CA THR A 219 -16.37 2.36 -0.46
C THR A 219 -14.95 1.80 -0.44
N ARG A 220 -14.52 1.29 0.72
CA ARG A 220 -13.29 0.49 0.84
C ARG A 220 -13.53 -0.96 0.43
N PHE A 221 -12.68 -1.46 -0.47
CA PHE A 221 -12.72 -2.86 -0.91
C PHE A 221 -11.32 -3.48 -0.95
N ARG A 222 -11.29 -4.81 -0.90
CA ARG A 222 -10.10 -5.64 -1.03
C ARG A 222 -10.31 -6.65 -2.15
N LEU A 223 -9.25 -6.95 -2.88
CA LEU A 223 -9.22 -8.02 -3.86
C LEU A 223 -8.40 -9.19 -3.31
N ASP A 224 -9.05 -10.34 -3.17
CA ASP A 224 -8.39 -11.60 -2.87
C ASP A 224 -8.29 -12.46 -4.13
N VAL A 225 -7.11 -13.03 -4.35
CA VAL A 225 -6.81 -14.02 -5.38
C VAL A 225 -6.86 -15.40 -4.73
N VAL A 226 -7.69 -16.29 -5.26
CA VAL A 226 -7.82 -17.65 -4.78
C VAL A 226 -7.17 -18.59 -5.79
N ALA A 227 -6.22 -19.39 -5.34
CA ALA A 227 -5.55 -20.40 -6.16
C ALA A 227 -6.39 -21.67 -6.31
N ALA A 228 -6.05 -22.51 -7.29
CA ALA A 228 -6.70 -23.81 -7.51
C ALA A 228 -6.64 -24.77 -6.31
N ASP A 229 -5.66 -24.61 -5.42
CA ASP A 229 -5.55 -25.38 -4.17
C ASP A 229 -6.42 -24.82 -3.02
N GLY A 230 -7.16 -23.73 -3.28
CA GLY A 230 -8.01 -23.04 -2.32
C GLY A 230 -7.28 -22.04 -1.42
N SER A 231 -5.96 -21.92 -1.52
CA SER A 231 -5.20 -20.90 -0.81
C SER A 231 -5.56 -19.50 -1.30
N ARG A 232 -5.50 -18.52 -0.40
CA ARG A 232 -5.96 -17.15 -0.65
C ARG A 232 -4.84 -16.16 -0.38
N GLN A 233 -4.65 -15.23 -1.30
CA GLN A 233 -3.73 -14.11 -1.14
C GLN A 233 -4.44 -12.79 -1.44
N THR A 234 -4.26 -11.80 -0.58
CA THR A 234 -4.75 -10.44 -0.86
C THR A 234 -3.82 -9.76 -1.87
N ALA A 235 -4.38 -9.35 -3.01
CA ALA A 235 -3.65 -8.60 -4.03
C ALA A 235 -3.56 -7.11 -3.71
N GLY A 236 -4.56 -6.56 -3.02
CA GLY A 236 -4.54 -5.17 -2.59
C GLY A 236 -5.87 -4.70 -2.01
N ASN A 237 -5.86 -3.48 -1.50
CA ASN A 237 -6.94 -2.81 -0.79
C ASN A 237 -7.01 -1.33 -1.20
N TRP A 238 -8.20 -0.87 -1.56
CA TRP A 238 -8.40 0.45 -2.13
C TRP A 238 -9.71 1.08 -1.66
N ILE A 239 -9.84 2.38 -1.91
CA ILE A 239 -11.08 3.15 -1.81
C ILE A 239 -11.55 3.42 -3.24
N VAL A 240 -12.84 3.23 -3.51
CA VAL A 240 -13.43 3.66 -4.78
C VAL A 240 -13.43 5.18 -4.84
N ASP A 241 -12.54 5.74 -5.64
CA ASP A 241 -12.39 7.17 -5.90
C ASP A 241 -12.20 7.39 -7.41
N GLU A 242 -12.81 8.44 -7.94
CA GLU A 242 -12.79 8.81 -9.36
C GLU A 242 -11.38 9.19 -9.80
N ALA A 243 -10.66 9.97 -8.99
CA ALA A 243 -9.28 10.37 -9.27
C ALA A 243 -8.33 9.15 -9.33
N ALA A 244 -8.49 8.20 -8.42
CA ALA A 244 -7.68 6.98 -8.39
C ALA A 244 -7.90 6.10 -9.63
N TYR A 245 -9.10 6.15 -10.21
CA TYR A 245 -9.45 5.41 -11.41
C TYR A 245 -8.83 6.04 -12.67
N ASP A 246 -8.87 7.36 -12.78
CA ASP A 246 -8.39 8.10 -13.96
C ASP A 246 -6.85 8.09 -14.09
N GLU A 247 -6.12 8.20 -12.98
CA GLU A 247 -4.64 8.18 -13.01
C GLU A 247 -4.06 6.82 -13.44
N SER A 248 -4.69 5.74 -13.00
CA SER A 248 -4.18 4.38 -13.18
C SER A 248 -4.93 3.57 -14.23
N GLY A 249 -6.12 4.02 -14.67
CA GLY A 249 -7.05 3.24 -15.49
C GLY A 249 -7.60 2.01 -14.76
N GLY A 250 -7.69 2.05 -13.42
CA GLY A 250 -8.12 0.96 -12.54
C GLY A 250 -7.08 0.56 -11.49
N PHE A 251 -7.54 -0.04 -10.39
CA PHE A 251 -6.71 -0.33 -9.23
C PHE A 251 -5.71 -1.46 -9.50
N SER A 252 -4.46 -1.29 -9.04
CA SER A 252 -3.37 -2.24 -9.29
C SER A 252 -2.82 -2.82 -8.00
N GLY A 253 -2.64 -4.13 -7.96
CA GLY A 253 -2.09 -4.91 -6.85
C GLY A 253 -1.22 -6.06 -7.33
N SER A 254 -0.77 -6.92 -6.41
CA SER A 254 0.13 -8.03 -6.75
C SER A 254 -0.08 -9.28 -5.91
N THR A 255 0.21 -10.45 -6.47
CA THR A 255 0.17 -11.75 -5.78
C THR A 255 1.35 -12.62 -6.20
N THR A 256 1.74 -13.60 -5.40
CA THR A 256 2.74 -14.60 -5.82
C THR A 256 2.11 -15.79 -6.57
N ILE A 257 0.78 -15.86 -6.65
CA ILE A 257 0.07 -16.90 -7.42
C ILE A 257 0.27 -16.61 -8.90
N PRO A 258 0.84 -17.53 -9.70
CA PRO A 258 1.00 -17.35 -11.14
C PRO A 258 -0.39 -17.29 -11.82
N PRO A 259 -0.55 -16.57 -12.93
CA PRO A 259 -1.88 -16.35 -13.53
C PRO A 259 -2.64 -17.64 -13.88
N GLY A 260 -1.93 -18.66 -14.37
CA GLY A 260 -2.51 -19.98 -14.67
C GLY A 260 -2.84 -20.84 -13.43
N GLY A 261 -2.43 -20.41 -12.23
CA GLY A 261 -2.77 -21.06 -10.96
C GLY A 261 -3.95 -20.41 -10.23
N ILE A 262 -4.52 -19.33 -10.79
CA ILE A 262 -5.65 -18.60 -10.19
C ILE A 262 -6.94 -19.31 -10.56
N ASP A 263 -7.76 -19.67 -9.57
CA ASP A 263 -9.10 -20.23 -9.76
C ASP A 263 -10.15 -19.12 -9.91
N ARG A 264 -10.09 -18.11 -9.03
CA ARG A 264 -11.02 -16.99 -9.02
C ARG A 264 -10.49 -15.78 -8.26
N PHE A 265 -11.11 -14.65 -8.50
CA PHE A 265 -10.94 -13.42 -7.74
C PHE A 265 -12.18 -13.15 -6.89
N GLU A 266 -11.96 -12.71 -5.66
CA GLU A 266 -13.03 -12.31 -4.74
C GLU A 266 -12.86 -10.84 -4.39
N VAL A 267 -13.89 -10.04 -4.64
CA VAL A 267 -13.97 -8.63 -4.25
C VAL A 267 -14.76 -8.54 -2.95
N LEU A 268 -14.14 -8.05 -1.88
CA LEU A 268 -14.75 -7.96 -0.55
C LEU A 268 -14.78 -6.52 -0.05
N THR A 269 -15.77 -6.18 0.79
CA THR A 269 -15.72 -4.95 1.59
C THR A 269 -14.71 -5.08 2.73
N SER A 270 -14.35 -3.96 3.38
CA SER A 270 -13.53 -3.99 4.62
C SER A 270 -14.13 -4.85 5.74
N GLY A 271 -15.46 -4.99 5.79
CA GLY A 271 -16.16 -5.85 6.74
C GLY A 271 -16.21 -7.33 6.33
N GLY A 272 -15.47 -7.75 5.30
CA GLY A 272 -15.42 -9.14 4.85
C GLY A 272 -16.63 -9.61 4.02
N ARG A 273 -17.55 -8.71 3.66
CA ARG A 273 -18.72 -9.06 2.82
C ARG A 273 -18.28 -9.23 1.37
N LEU A 274 -18.53 -10.40 0.79
CA LEU A 274 -18.28 -10.68 -0.62
C LEU A 274 -19.22 -9.89 -1.54
N LEU A 275 -18.64 -8.98 -2.33
CA LEU A 275 -19.36 -8.16 -3.32
C LEU A 275 -19.52 -8.90 -4.65
N LEU A 276 -18.44 -9.52 -5.12
CA LEU A 276 -18.39 -10.17 -6.44
C LEU A 276 -17.33 -11.26 -6.45
N THR A 277 -17.64 -12.37 -7.12
CA THR A 277 -16.68 -13.40 -7.51
C THR A 277 -16.49 -13.33 -9.01
N VAL A 278 -15.23 -13.30 -9.46
CA VAL A 278 -14.86 -13.31 -10.88
C VAL A 278 -14.05 -14.59 -11.13
N PRO A 279 -14.60 -15.59 -11.83
CA PRO A 279 -13.86 -16.82 -12.11
C PRO A 279 -12.72 -16.56 -13.10
N ALA A 280 -11.57 -17.19 -12.87
CA ALA A 280 -10.40 -17.08 -13.73
C ALA A 280 -10.42 -18.06 -14.91
N HIS A 281 -11.34 -19.03 -14.90
CA HIS A 281 -11.55 -20.00 -15.96
C HIS A 281 -13.04 -20.09 -16.30
N GLY A 282 -13.38 -20.25 -17.58
CA GLY A 282 -14.75 -20.54 -18.01
C GLY A 282 -15.15 -21.93 -17.50
N GLY A 283 -16.26 -21.99 -16.76
CA GLY A 283 -16.84 -23.25 -16.28
C GLY A 283 -17.54 -24.04 -17.39
#